data_AF-A0A2V8LV36-F1
#
_entry.id   AF-A0A2V8LV36-F1
#
_cell.length_a   1.000
_cell.length_b   1.000
_cell.length_c   1.000
_cell.angle_alpha   90.00
_cell.angle_beta   90.00
_cell.angle_gamma   90.00
#
_symmetry.space_group_name_H-M   'P 1'
#
loop_
_entity.id
_entity.type
_entity.pdbx_description
1 polymer ?
#
loop_
_entity_poly.entity_id
_entity_poly.type
_entity_poly.pdbx_seq_one_letter_code
_entity_poly.pdbx_strand_id
1 'polypeptide(L)'
;MPATALQPETIWLRPDYHVAPVNPRLASRLPELKRALEEGVIAYPDTSRSSFYDLELPDGWAYVHVRDDKQTIYLVAYSRN
;
A
#
# COMPACT_ATOMS: atom_id res chain seq x y z
N MET A 1 11.37 -1.09 -28.20
CA MET A 1 10.70 -1.74 -27.05
C MET A 1 9.93 -0.64 -26.33
N PRO A 2 8.59 -0.58 -26.38
CA PRO A 2 7.91 0.41 -25.55
C PRO A 2 8.03 -0.07 -24.10
N ALA A 3 8.55 0.78 -23.23
CA ALA A 3 8.40 0.60 -21.79
C ALA A 3 6.90 0.66 -21.50
N THR A 4 6.34 -0.46 -21.04
CA THR A 4 4.97 -0.52 -20.55
C THR A 4 4.83 0.55 -19.47
N ALA A 5 4.21 1.67 -19.82
CA ALA A 5 3.86 2.70 -18.86
C ALA A 5 2.93 2.06 -17.84
N LEU A 6 3.46 1.80 -16.64
CA LEU A 6 2.70 1.36 -15.47
C LEU A 6 1.49 2.29 -15.37
N GLN A 7 0.31 1.80 -15.74
CA GLN A 7 -0.89 2.59 -15.57
C GLN A 7 -1.11 2.64 -14.06
N PRO A 8 -1.08 3.83 -13.43
CA PRO A 8 -1.49 3.94 -12.04
C PRO A 8 -2.96 3.54 -12.01
N GLU A 9 -3.24 2.34 -11.53
CA GLU A 9 -4.60 2.00 -11.16
C GLU A 9 -4.84 2.75 -9.85
N THR A 10 -5.74 3.72 -9.85
CA THR A 10 -6.29 4.25 -8.60
C THR A 10 -7.07 3.12 -7.94
N ILE A 11 -6.34 2.21 -7.29
CA ILE A 11 -6.94 1.16 -6.48
C ILE A 11 -7.32 1.86 -5.20
N TRP A 12 -8.62 2.11 -5.08
CA TRP A 12 -9.26 2.33 -3.81
C TRP A 12 -9.02 1.08 -2.97
N LEU A 13 -7.91 1.07 -2.25
CA LEU A 13 -7.59 0.02 -1.31
C LEU A 13 -8.62 0.12 -0.17
N ARG A 14 -9.68 -0.66 -0.35
CA ARG A 14 -10.83 -0.89 0.51
C ARG A 14 -10.58 -0.40 1.95
N PRO A 15 -11.07 0.80 2.32
CA PRO A 15 -10.77 1.41 3.62
C PRO A 15 -11.26 0.58 4.81
N ASP A 16 -12.21 -0.33 4.56
CA ASP A 16 -12.74 -1.27 5.55
C ASP A 16 -11.76 -2.39 5.94
N TYR A 17 -10.61 -2.52 5.26
CA TYR A 17 -9.65 -3.58 5.56
C TYR A 17 -8.86 -3.28 6.82
N HIS A 18 -8.60 -4.31 7.61
CA HIS A 18 -7.75 -4.19 8.78
C HIS A 18 -6.31 -3.88 8.35
N VAL A 19 -5.72 -2.80 8.84
CA VAL A 19 -4.33 -2.45 8.53
C VAL A 19 -3.42 -2.89 9.67
N ALA A 20 -2.46 -3.75 9.36
CA ALA A 20 -1.52 -4.32 10.33
C ALA A 20 -0.07 -4.22 9.81
N PRO A 21 0.93 -3.96 10.67
CA PRO A 21 2.32 -3.96 10.26
C PRO A 21 2.87 -5.39 10.31
N VAL A 22 3.68 -5.79 9.32
CA VAL A 22 4.41 -7.07 9.41
C VAL A 22 5.54 -7.02 10.45
N ASN A 23 6.02 -5.81 10.76
CA ASN A 23 7.07 -5.56 11.73
C ASN A 23 6.61 -4.48 12.74
N PRO A 24 6.70 -4.70 14.06
CA PRO A 24 6.32 -3.72 15.07
C PRO A 24 6.96 -2.34 14.89
N ARG A 25 8.15 -2.25 14.27
CA ARG A 25 8.82 -0.97 13.98
C ARG A 25 8.04 -0.08 13.00
N LEU A 26 7.17 -0.67 12.19
CA LEU A 26 6.31 0.02 11.24
C LEU A 26 4.97 0.45 11.86
N ALA A 27 4.69 0.08 13.12
CA ALA A 27 3.42 0.39 13.77
C ALA A 27 3.16 1.91 13.87
N SER A 28 4.22 2.71 14.00
CA SER A 28 4.12 4.18 14.01
C SER A 28 3.68 4.79 12.68
N ARG A 29 3.74 4.04 11.58
CA ARG A 29 3.33 4.47 10.22
C ARG A 29 1.90 4.07 9.88
N LEU A 30 1.26 3.23 10.70
CA LEU A 30 -0.12 2.81 10.45
C LEU A 30 -1.13 3.97 10.45
N PRO A 31 -1.04 4.99 11.31
CA PRO A 31 -1.99 6.10 11.28
C PRO A 31 -1.95 6.86 9.95
N GLU A 32 -0.76 7.10 9.41
CA GLU A 32 -0.56 7.76 8.11
C GLU A 32 -1.13 6.90 6.97
N LEU A 33 -0.78 5.62 6.95
CA LEU A 33 -1.29 4.67 5.95
C LEU A 33 -2.81 4.58 5.98
N LYS A 34 -3.42 4.45 7.18
CA LYS A 34 -4.88 4.41 7.34
C LYS A 34 -5.54 5.67 6.80
N ARG A 35 -5.02 6.84 7.16
CA ARG A 35 -5.54 8.12 6.65
C ARG A 35 -5.47 8.18 5.12
N ALA A 36 -4.35 7.78 4.53
CA ALA A 36 -4.21 7.76 3.07
C ALA A 36 -5.17 6.78 2.38
N LEU A 37 -5.44 5.62 3.00
CA LEU A 37 -6.44 4.66 2.51
C LEU A 37 -7.86 5.23 2.58
N GLU A 38 -8.20 5.97 3.64
CA GLU A 38 -9.50 6.65 3.81
C GLU A 38 -9.69 7.81 2.82
N GLU A 39 -8.63 8.56 2.54
CA GLU A 39 -8.63 9.70 1.59
C GLU A 39 -8.56 9.27 0.12
N GLY A 40 -8.20 8.00 -0.12
CA GLY A 40 -7.89 7.47 -1.45
C GLY A 40 -6.42 7.70 -1.80
N VAL A 41 -5.69 6.61 -2.02
CA VAL A 41 -4.25 6.61 -2.30
C VAL A 41 -3.97 6.02 -3.69
N ILE A 42 -2.94 6.54 -4.35
CA ILE A 42 -2.44 5.94 -5.60
C ILE A 42 -1.62 4.71 -5.23
N ALA A 43 -1.99 3.57 -5.80
CA ALA A 43 -1.32 2.30 -5.60
C ALA A 43 -0.73 1.82 -6.92
N TYR A 44 0.50 1.34 -6.86
CA TYR A 44 1.22 0.79 -7.99
C TYR A 44 1.38 -0.72 -7.76
N PRO A 45 0.76 -1.57 -8.58
CA PRO A 45 0.88 -3.01 -8.41
C PRO A 45 2.31 -3.49 -8.67
N ASP A 46 2.80 -4.35 -7.79
CA ASP A 46 4.05 -5.07 -8.00
C ASP A 46 3.87 -6.13 -9.08
N THR A 47 4.42 -5.86 -10.27
CA THR A 47 4.33 -6.76 -11.43
C THR A 47 4.92 -8.15 -11.19
N SER A 48 5.80 -8.30 -10.21
CA SER A 48 6.44 -9.58 -9.87
C SER A 48 5.67 -10.35 -8.80
N ARG A 49 4.79 -9.70 -8.03
CA ARG A 49 4.10 -10.29 -6.90
C ARG A 49 2.64 -9.84 -6.85
N SER A 50 1.74 -10.77 -7.18
CA SER A 50 0.30 -10.54 -7.06
C SER A 50 -0.07 -10.09 -5.65
N SER A 51 -0.97 -9.12 -5.55
CA SER A 51 -1.48 -8.58 -4.28
C SER A 51 -0.49 -7.75 -3.47
N PHE A 52 0.68 -7.42 -4.02
CA PHE A 52 1.61 -6.45 -3.45
C PHE A 52 1.50 -5.12 -4.20
N TYR A 53 1.61 -4.03 -3.47
CA TYR A 53 1.47 -2.67 -4.01
C TYR A 53 2.45 -1.72 -3.34
N ASP A 54 3.02 -0.81 -4.13
CA ASP A 54 3.67 0.40 -3.64
C ASP A 54 2.63 1.52 -3.56
N LEU A 55 2.58 2.21 -2.42
CA LEU A 55 1.66 3.31 -2.16
C LEU A 55 2.45 4.60 -2.03
N GLU A 56 2.03 5.60 -2.76
CA GLU A 56 2.58 6.94 -2.65
C GLU A 56 1.84 7.69 -1.53
N LEU A 57 2.54 7.92 -0.41
CA LEU A 57 2.04 8.63 0.75
C LEU A 57 2.66 10.04 0.83
N PRO A 58 2.05 10.98 1.56
CA PRO A 58 2.60 12.33 1.70
C PRO A 58 4.03 12.37 2.26
N ASP A 59 4.37 11.51 3.22
CA ASP A 59 5.70 11.52 3.85
C ASP A 59 6.67 10.47 3.26
N GLY A 60 6.26 9.73 2.22
CA GLY A 60 7.10 8.72 1.59
C GLY A 60 6.34 7.62 0.86
N TRP A 61 6.95 6.45 0.75
CA TRP A 61 6.41 5.29 0.05
C TRP A 61 6.14 4.14 1.02
N ALA A 62 4.95 3.55 0.95
CA ALA A 62 4.61 2.35 1.70
C ALA A 62 4.47 1.14 0.77
N TYR A 63 5.19 0.07 1.06
CA TYR A 63 5.02 -1.20 0.37
C TYR A 63 4.07 -2.07 1.19
N VAL A 64 2.95 -2.48 0.59
CA VAL A 64 1.88 -3.22 1.25
C VAL A 64 1.59 -4.54 0.56
N HIS A 65 1.06 -5.49 1.33
CA HIS A 65 0.50 -6.73 0.85
C HIS A 65 -0.97 -6.80 1.24
N VAL A 66 -1.84 -6.90 0.24
CA VAL A 66 -3.30 -6.94 0.42
C VAL A 66 -3.75 -8.39 0.44
N ARG A 67 -4.36 -8.82 1.55
CA ARG A 67 -4.97 -10.14 1.68
C ARG A 67 -6.48 -10.03 1.68
N ASP A 68 -7.08 -10.19 0.51
CA ASP A 68 -8.54 -10.15 0.34
C ASP A 68 -9.25 -11.24 1.15
N ASP A 69 -8.66 -12.44 1.26
CA ASP A 69 -9.21 -13.56 2.04
C ASP A 69 -9.36 -13.25 3.53
N LYS A 70 -8.53 -12.34 4.05
CA LYS A 70 -8.51 -11.91 5.45
C LYS A 70 -8.98 -10.47 5.64
N GLN A 71 -9.38 -9.79 4.56
CA GLN A 71 -9.69 -8.36 4.55
C GLN A 71 -8.63 -7.55 5.32
N THR A 72 -7.35 -7.85 5.07
CA THR A 72 -6.23 -7.27 5.82
C THR A 72 -5.17 -6.71 4.88
N ILE A 73 -4.74 -5.48 5.12
CA ILE A 73 -3.61 -4.83 4.46
C ILE A 73 -2.40 -4.90 5.40
N TYR A 74 -1.37 -5.61 4.97
CA TYR A 74 -0.13 -5.73 5.69
C TYR A 74 0.86 -4.68 5.22
N LEU A 75 1.29 -3.78 6.10
CA LEU A 75 2.39 -2.87 5.83
C LEU A 75 3.71 -3.64 5.93
N VAL A 76 4.37 -3.84 4.78
CA VAL A 76 5.57 -4.66 4.62
C VAL A 76 6.82 -3.82 4.82
N ALA A 77 6.89 -2.65 4.18
CA ALA A 77 8.00 -1.72 4.30
C ALA A 77 7.54 -0.27 4.15
N TYR A 78 8.34 0.66 4.63
CA TYR A 78 8.11 2.08 4.50
C TYR A 78 9.44 2.78 4.21
N SER A 79 9.49 3.59 3.16
CA SER A 79 10.62 4.44 2.82
C SER A 79 10.19 5.90 2.96
N ARG A 80 10.90 6.66 3.77
CA ARG A 80 10.65 8.11 3.89
C ARG A 80 11.29 8.82 2.68
N ASN A 81 10.63 9.87 2.20
CA ASN A 81 11.20 10.77 1.19
C ASN A 81 12.35 11.62 1.74
#